data_AF-A0A485KWB6-F1
#
_entry.id   AF-A0A485KWB6-F1
#
_cell.length_a   1.000
_cell.length_b   1.000
_cell.length_c   1.000
_cell.angle_alpha   90.00
_cell.angle_beta   90.00
_cell.angle_gamma   90.00
#
_symmetry.space_group_name_H-M   'P 1'
#
loop_
_entity.id
_entity.type
_entity.pdbx_description
1 polymer ?
#
loop_
_entity_poly.entity_id
_entity_poly.type
_entity_poly.pdbx_seq_one_letter_code
_entity_poly.pdbx_strand_id
1 'polypeptide(L)'
;MVSIRVSSGVAMVWLTSLSFAHPNPMPDLARALEAFDLTTSSPPTAGPLASIGTMTNQDYAFLQLPPTQQLLGLFGQHNAAMFNDSRLDVWTTMMAAMVKSKTDKWTQPHANTSLTIPKVQKTLVKITLLNTQIQVPVEDEDWPDDTALEVQAATYIRDVAPFVDNFKDTWQDGESLETYVMSKVRPMWPPIHVVWFDRYSDHALELLAFHGVGAHLVEQLSKMHTDGSYYALKLNFMDELDVRPGFAKYGADAYFDKSGRVVKLVRQGQTYGPRSDNWDYIKMAFRGSLMTKVTAIDHLMGLHMTVGNYFVTGSREQLPPDHPLRRLLKPFTFRTIAINHAAARSLMWTKGYLHRALALSEKGLAQTWQYAIDNFKYETFPQQVARRNIDTKTIPFDQDGLSFWTVTRAFVSQYVDVYYASDAAVTGDAPVVAFWAYLNSKLHNQLQPLSKAALKDTIAQAILSVTAMHNHMGSVAEYVSDPSFMPGAWVEGELASRPGPAVRQAVIMAMTGLTEPSILEDFSHVMLHGKAKTVCRAFKTALVTLGQTLDVRNSEREQPLLSFHPRYMDISIGI
;
A
#
# COMPACT_ATOMS: atom_id res chain seq x y z
N MET A 1 25.57 68.97 33.96
CA MET A 1 25.72 68.55 35.38
C MET A 1 24.51 67.71 35.75
N VAL A 2 24.78 66.50 36.22
CA VAL A 2 23.93 65.50 36.90
C VAL A 2 22.52 65.97 37.31
N SER A 3 21.48 65.20 36.95
CA SER A 3 20.54 64.57 37.92
C SER A 3 19.33 63.88 37.26
N ILE A 4 19.29 62.55 37.40
CA ILE A 4 18.17 61.68 37.84
C ILE A 4 16.72 62.19 37.63
N ARG A 5 15.91 61.45 36.85
CA ARG A 5 14.65 60.81 37.32
C ARG A 5 14.01 59.85 36.29
N VAL A 6 13.35 58.86 36.88
CA VAL A 6 12.72 57.62 36.41
C VAL A 6 11.40 57.86 35.65
N SER A 7 11.10 57.08 34.59
CA SER A 7 9.82 56.35 34.44
C SER A 7 9.73 55.51 33.14
N SER A 8 9.63 54.19 33.34
CA SER A 8 8.77 53.19 32.68
C SER A 8 8.31 53.36 31.22
N GLY A 9 8.57 52.33 30.40
CA GLY A 9 7.94 52.17 29.08
C GLY A 9 8.35 50.92 28.28
N VAL A 10 8.08 49.74 28.83
CA VAL A 10 7.60 48.49 28.16
C VAL A 10 8.22 48.03 26.81
N ALA A 11 8.90 46.88 26.97
CA ALA A 11 8.86 45.63 26.17
C ALA A 11 9.73 45.41 24.91
N MET A 12 10.40 44.25 25.02
CA MET A 12 10.82 43.28 24.00
C MET A 12 11.93 43.71 23.03
N VAL A 13 13.05 42.98 23.08
CA VAL A 13 13.71 42.33 21.93
C VAL A 13 14.97 41.56 22.37
N TRP A 14 14.96 40.24 22.09
CA TRP A 14 16.05 39.36 21.62
C TRP A 14 17.42 39.30 22.34
N LEU A 15 17.91 38.08 22.61
CA LEU A 15 18.98 37.45 21.80
C LEU A 15 19.38 36.05 22.30
N THR A 16 19.44 35.18 21.29
CA THR A 16 20.02 33.85 21.15
C THR A 16 21.42 33.64 21.75
N SER A 17 21.70 32.41 22.21
CA SER A 17 22.82 31.59 21.66
C SER A 17 22.86 30.15 22.23
N LEU A 18 22.59 29.21 21.32
CA LEU A 18 23.27 27.92 21.04
C LEU A 18 23.93 27.11 22.18
N SER A 19 23.46 25.87 22.32
CA SER A 19 24.30 24.68 22.55
C SER A 19 23.70 23.50 21.78
N PHE A 20 24.40 23.02 20.75
CA PHE A 20 24.12 21.76 20.08
C PHE A 20 24.48 20.60 21.00
N ALA A 21 23.50 19.78 21.37
CA ALA A 21 23.70 18.45 21.93
C ALA A 21 22.75 17.49 21.20
N HIS A 22 23.32 16.46 20.57
CA HIS A 22 22.58 15.27 20.17
C HIS A 22 21.87 14.66 21.39
N PRO A 23 20.58 14.29 21.33
CA PRO A 23 20.00 13.41 22.31
C PRO A 23 20.05 11.96 21.82
N ASN A 24 20.66 11.12 22.67
CA ASN A 24 20.32 9.72 22.85
C ASN A 24 18.80 9.47 22.77
N PRO A 25 18.33 8.28 22.33
CA PRO A 25 16.91 7.99 22.31
C PRO A 25 16.34 7.93 23.74
N MET A 26 15.42 8.88 23.98
CA MET A 26 14.27 8.89 24.88
C MET A 26 14.44 8.56 26.39
N PRO A 27 14.59 9.62 27.21
CA PRO A 27 14.07 9.68 28.57
C PRO A 27 12.57 10.06 28.65
N ASP A 28 11.95 10.48 27.54
CA ASP A 28 10.55 10.98 27.50
C ASP A 28 9.49 9.88 27.30
N LEU A 29 9.91 8.61 27.09
CA LEU A 29 9.00 7.45 27.13
C LEU A 29 8.43 7.24 28.55
N ALA A 30 9.19 7.64 29.58
CA ALA A 30 8.75 7.64 30.98
C ALA A 30 7.64 8.68 31.26
N ARG A 31 7.54 9.73 30.43
CA ARG A 31 6.55 10.81 30.56
C ARG A 31 5.33 10.60 29.65
N ALA A 32 5.50 9.84 28.56
CA ALA A 32 4.38 9.32 27.75
C ALA A 32 3.55 8.27 28.51
N LEU A 33 4.12 7.65 29.55
CA LEU A 33 3.45 6.75 30.49
C LEU A 33 2.57 7.46 31.54
N GLU A 34 2.68 8.79 31.71
CA GLU A 34 1.92 9.56 32.72
C GLU A 34 0.56 10.09 32.23
N ALA A 35 0.18 9.91 30.95
CA ALA A 35 -1.00 10.55 30.34
C ALA A 35 -1.93 9.63 29.50
N PHE A 36 -1.97 8.31 29.76
CA PHE A 36 -3.09 7.46 29.31
C PHE A 36 -4.22 7.60 30.35
N ASP A 37 -5.42 8.13 30.01
CA ASP A 37 -6.36 8.61 31.05
C ASP A 37 -7.09 7.46 31.80
N LEU A 38 -6.63 7.23 33.03
CA LEU A 38 -7.07 6.30 34.08
C LEU A 38 -8.13 6.89 35.04
N THR A 39 -8.79 8.01 34.73
CA THR A 39 -9.65 8.72 35.71
C THR A 39 -11.01 8.06 36.06
N THR A 40 -11.34 6.87 35.53
CA THR A 40 -12.40 6.06 36.15
C THR A 40 -11.84 5.34 37.38
N SER A 41 -12.34 5.73 38.56
CA SER A 41 -12.07 5.10 39.85
C SER A 41 -12.64 3.68 39.99
N SER A 42 -12.99 3.02 38.89
CA SER A 42 -13.46 1.65 38.91
C SER A 42 -12.24 0.72 38.95
N PRO A 43 -12.08 -0.11 40.00
CA PRO A 43 -11.07 -1.15 39.99
C PRO A 43 -11.31 -2.07 38.78
N PRO A 44 -10.26 -2.69 38.23
CA PRO A 44 -10.42 -3.65 37.14
C PRO A 44 -11.45 -4.70 37.57
N THR A 45 -12.59 -4.77 36.88
CA THR A 45 -13.65 -5.76 37.14
C THR A 45 -13.23 -7.17 36.72
N ALA A 46 -12.10 -7.31 36.05
CA ALA A 46 -11.44 -8.57 35.75
C ALA A 46 -10.10 -8.61 36.50
N GLY A 47 -9.91 -9.57 37.39
CA GLY A 47 -8.60 -9.85 37.99
C GLY A 47 -7.55 -10.24 36.93
N PRO A 48 -6.28 -10.45 37.34
CA PRO A 48 -5.22 -10.84 36.42
C PRO A 48 -5.66 -12.03 35.56
N LEU A 49 -5.47 -11.94 34.24
CA LEU A 49 -5.75 -13.08 33.36
C LEU A 49 -4.97 -14.30 33.90
N ALA A 50 -5.69 -15.41 34.10
CA ALA A 50 -5.05 -16.66 34.49
C ALA A 50 -3.94 -16.97 33.48
N SER A 51 -2.78 -17.43 33.97
CA SER A 51 -1.69 -17.86 33.09
C SER A 51 -2.20 -18.93 32.14
N ILE A 52 -2.13 -18.64 30.85
CA ILE A 52 -2.40 -19.61 29.80
C ILE A 52 -1.07 -20.29 29.50
N GLY A 53 -0.99 -21.60 29.70
CA GLY A 53 0.29 -22.35 29.62
C GLY A 53 0.99 -22.30 28.25
N THR A 54 0.33 -21.75 27.22
CA THR A 54 0.83 -21.59 25.85
C THR A 54 1.51 -20.24 25.58
N MET A 55 1.42 -19.28 26.50
CA MET A 55 1.87 -17.89 26.31
C MET A 55 3.30 -17.64 26.80
N THR A 56 4.03 -16.74 26.15
CA THR A 56 5.36 -16.33 26.63
C THR A 56 5.27 -15.47 27.89
N ASN A 57 6.33 -15.46 28.71
CA ASN A 57 6.40 -14.58 29.90
C ASN A 57 6.25 -13.09 29.54
N GLN A 58 6.71 -12.68 28.36
CA GLN A 58 6.64 -11.29 27.91
C GLN A 58 5.23 -10.92 27.47
N ASP A 59 4.55 -11.78 26.71
CA ASP A 59 3.15 -11.58 26.33
C ASP A 59 2.26 -11.57 27.57
N TYR A 60 2.51 -12.49 28.50
CA TYR A 60 1.79 -12.54 29.77
C TYR A 60 1.99 -11.25 30.57
N ALA A 61 3.24 -10.79 30.72
CA ALA A 61 3.54 -9.54 31.41
C ALA A 61 2.86 -8.33 30.75
N PHE A 62 2.86 -8.26 29.41
CA PHE A 62 2.18 -7.20 28.67
C PHE A 62 0.67 -7.22 28.91
N LEU A 63 0.05 -8.40 28.95
CA LEU A 63 -1.37 -8.53 29.28
C LEU A 63 -1.68 -8.04 30.69
N GLN A 64 -0.78 -8.22 31.67
CA GLN A 64 -1.01 -7.74 33.03
C GLN A 64 -0.89 -6.21 33.19
N LEU A 65 -0.41 -5.48 32.16
CA LEU A 65 -0.31 -4.02 32.26
C LEU A 65 -1.71 -3.39 32.37
N PRO A 66 -1.91 -2.41 33.28
CA PRO A 66 -3.22 -1.76 33.46
C PRO A 66 -3.83 -1.19 32.16
N PRO A 67 -3.07 -0.49 31.29
CA PRO A 67 -3.62 -0.01 30.02
C PRO A 67 -4.05 -1.16 29.10
N THR A 68 -3.34 -2.29 29.11
CA THR A 68 -3.73 -3.48 28.33
C THR A 68 -5.04 -4.07 28.85
N GLN A 69 -5.20 -4.21 30.17
CA GLN A 69 -6.44 -4.71 30.78
C GLN A 69 -7.64 -3.82 30.47
N GLN A 70 -7.46 -2.50 30.46
CA GLN A 70 -8.50 -1.55 30.03
C GLN A 70 -8.89 -1.75 28.57
N LEU A 71 -7.91 -1.86 27.67
CA LEU A 71 -8.17 -2.10 26.25
C LEU A 71 -8.96 -3.38 26.01
N LEU A 72 -8.62 -4.48 26.70
CA LEU A 72 -9.35 -5.75 26.59
C LEU A 72 -10.82 -5.62 27.02
N GLY A 73 -11.09 -4.84 28.07
CA GLY A 73 -12.46 -4.51 28.49
C GLY A 73 -13.24 -3.73 27.43
N LEU A 74 -12.61 -2.79 26.74
CA LEU A 74 -13.23 -2.00 25.66
C LEU A 74 -13.58 -2.85 24.43
N PHE A 75 -12.80 -3.88 24.13
CA PHE A 75 -13.13 -4.83 23.06
C PHE A 75 -14.25 -5.82 23.44
N GLY A 76 -14.79 -5.73 24.66
CA GLY A 76 -15.77 -6.68 25.18
C GLY A 76 -15.18 -8.09 25.37
N GLN A 77 -13.85 -8.21 25.45
CA GLN A 77 -13.14 -9.49 25.43
C GLN A 77 -12.29 -9.65 26.70
N HIS A 78 -12.90 -10.21 27.74
CA HIS A 78 -12.18 -10.73 28.91
C HIS A 78 -11.84 -12.22 28.76
N ASN A 79 -11.97 -12.78 27.56
CA ASN A 79 -11.79 -14.20 27.35
C ASN A 79 -10.32 -14.50 27.06
N ALA A 80 -9.60 -14.98 28.08
CA ALA A 80 -8.26 -15.56 27.96
C ALA A 80 -8.13 -16.50 26.75
N ALA A 81 -9.20 -17.22 26.38
CA ALA A 81 -9.19 -18.15 25.26
C ALA A 81 -8.79 -17.54 23.91
N MET A 82 -8.93 -16.23 23.70
CA MET A 82 -8.47 -15.58 22.46
C MET A 82 -6.95 -15.71 22.27
N PHE A 83 -6.20 -15.88 23.36
CA PHE A 83 -4.74 -16.01 23.37
C PHE A 83 -4.27 -17.47 23.55
N ASN A 84 -5.14 -18.47 23.35
CA ASN A 84 -4.78 -19.87 23.56
C ASN A 84 -3.82 -20.44 22.51
N ASP A 85 -3.74 -19.83 21.32
CA ASP A 85 -2.90 -20.29 20.23
C ASP A 85 -1.45 -19.81 20.44
N SER A 86 -0.57 -20.70 20.92
CA SER A 86 0.86 -20.39 21.18
C SER A 86 1.60 -19.83 19.95
N ARG A 87 1.07 -20.10 18.76
CA ARG A 87 1.69 -19.75 17.49
C ARG A 87 1.50 -18.28 17.13
N LEU A 88 0.64 -17.56 17.87
CA LEU A 88 0.34 -16.14 17.67
C LEU A 88 0.78 -15.33 18.89
N ASP A 89 1.53 -14.25 18.65
CA ASP A 89 1.86 -13.30 19.71
C ASP A 89 0.63 -12.46 20.13
N VAL A 90 0.73 -11.82 21.29
CA VAL A 90 -0.35 -10.99 21.82
C VAL A 90 -0.72 -9.84 20.87
N TRP A 91 0.28 -9.28 20.19
CA TRP A 91 0.10 -8.21 19.21
C TRP A 91 -0.78 -8.68 18.05
N THR A 92 -0.49 -9.83 17.45
CA THR A 92 -1.24 -10.38 16.30
C THR A 92 -2.69 -10.60 16.68
N THR A 93 -2.92 -11.15 17.86
CA THR A 93 -4.27 -11.44 18.36
C THR A 93 -5.08 -10.16 18.59
N MET A 94 -4.49 -9.16 19.27
CA MET A 94 -5.16 -7.88 19.53
C MET A 94 -5.39 -7.08 18.24
N MET A 95 -4.41 -7.02 17.34
CA MET A 95 -4.55 -6.29 16.09
C MET A 95 -5.54 -6.96 15.13
N ALA A 96 -5.62 -8.30 15.09
CA ALA A 96 -6.66 -9.00 14.35
C ALA A 96 -8.06 -8.67 14.89
N ALA A 97 -8.23 -8.59 16.21
CA ALA A 97 -9.49 -8.19 16.83
C ALA A 97 -9.87 -6.73 16.51
N MET A 98 -8.88 -5.81 16.49
CA MET A 98 -9.10 -4.42 16.07
C MET A 98 -9.55 -4.33 14.61
N VAL A 99 -8.87 -5.04 13.70
CA VAL A 99 -9.26 -5.12 12.28
C VAL A 99 -10.66 -5.67 12.17
N LYS A 100 -11.00 -6.73 12.90
CA LYS A 100 -12.35 -7.30 12.91
C LYS A 100 -13.39 -6.27 13.34
N SER A 101 -13.12 -5.53 14.41
CA SER A 101 -14.03 -4.49 14.89
C SER A 101 -14.25 -3.39 13.83
N LYS A 102 -13.20 -3.02 13.10
CA LYS A 102 -13.28 -2.05 12.01
C LYS A 102 -14.09 -2.60 10.83
N THR A 103 -13.83 -3.86 10.42
CA THR A 103 -14.58 -4.53 9.36
C THR A 103 -16.07 -4.69 9.71
N ASP A 104 -16.40 -5.11 10.94
CA ASP A 104 -17.79 -5.29 11.39
C ASP A 104 -18.59 -3.97 11.37
N LYS A 105 -17.91 -2.82 11.55
CA LYS A 105 -18.50 -1.47 11.52
C LYS A 105 -18.43 -0.82 10.15
N TRP A 106 -17.71 -1.41 9.20
CA TRP A 106 -17.46 -0.79 7.90
C TRP A 106 -18.75 -0.71 7.09
N THR A 107 -19.13 0.50 6.73
CA THR A 107 -20.20 0.75 5.76
C THR A 107 -19.53 1.31 4.52
N GLN A 108 -19.64 0.60 3.40
CA GLN A 108 -19.05 1.03 2.13
C GLN A 108 -19.49 2.47 1.79
N PRO A 109 -18.56 3.41 1.62
CA PRO A 109 -18.89 4.74 1.15
C PRO A 109 -19.29 4.70 -0.34
N HIS A 110 -20.18 5.62 -0.72
CA HIS A 110 -20.61 5.80 -2.11
C HIS A 110 -20.25 7.20 -2.60
N ALA A 111 -19.89 7.32 -3.88
CA ALA A 111 -19.41 8.56 -4.47
C ALA A 111 -20.45 9.68 -4.39
N ASN A 112 -21.74 9.38 -4.59
CA ASN A 112 -22.81 10.38 -4.58
C ASN A 112 -23.12 10.96 -3.19
N THR A 113 -22.78 10.25 -2.11
CA THR A 113 -23.04 10.67 -0.72
C THR A 113 -21.78 11.11 0.01
N SER A 114 -20.64 10.51 -0.31
CA SER A 114 -19.38 10.69 0.42
C SER A 114 -18.43 11.68 -0.26
N LEU A 115 -18.50 11.81 -1.59
CA LEU A 115 -17.65 12.76 -2.31
C LEU A 115 -18.24 14.17 -2.22
N THR A 116 -17.52 15.08 -1.56
CA THR A 116 -17.99 16.45 -1.35
C THR A 116 -17.45 17.43 -2.40
N ILE A 117 -18.10 18.58 -2.59
CA ILE A 117 -17.56 19.65 -3.41
C ILE A 117 -16.36 20.29 -2.67
N PRO A 118 -15.18 20.45 -3.32
CA PRO A 118 -14.06 21.18 -2.73
C PRO A 118 -14.46 22.56 -2.21
N LYS A 119 -13.98 22.93 -1.01
CA LYS A 119 -14.35 24.20 -0.35
C LYS A 119 -13.18 25.15 -0.11
N VAL A 120 -11.97 24.62 0.05
CA VAL A 120 -10.79 25.41 0.45
C VAL A 120 -9.56 25.02 -0.36
N GLN A 121 -8.75 26.03 -0.68
CA GLN A 121 -7.38 25.87 -1.13
C GLN A 121 -6.48 26.42 -0.02
N LYS A 122 -5.59 25.58 0.51
CA LYS A 122 -4.64 25.96 1.56
C LYS A 122 -3.43 25.05 1.52
N THR A 123 -2.31 25.52 2.07
CA THR A 123 -1.19 24.63 2.42
C THR A 123 -1.64 23.67 3.52
N LEU A 124 -1.45 22.38 3.28
CA LEU A 124 -1.80 21.32 4.21
C LEU A 124 -0.70 21.12 5.23
N VAL A 125 -1.12 20.83 6.47
CA VAL A 125 -0.23 20.30 7.51
C VAL A 125 0.21 18.90 7.10
N LYS A 126 1.49 18.58 7.26
CA LYS A 126 2.09 17.32 6.83
C LYS A 126 3.00 16.74 7.91
N ILE A 127 3.16 15.43 7.89
CA ILE A 127 4.19 14.70 8.64
C ILE A 127 5.25 14.16 7.68
N THR A 128 6.46 13.93 8.21
CA THR A 128 7.52 13.24 7.46
C THR A 128 7.39 11.74 7.69
N LEU A 129 7.33 10.96 6.61
CA LEU A 129 7.32 9.50 6.71
C LEU A 129 8.65 8.99 7.27
N LEU A 130 8.58 8.06 8.22
CA LEU A 130 9.74 7.47 8.90
C LEU A 130 10.76 6.93 7.88
N ASN A 131 12.04 7.27 8.08
CA ASN A 131 13.17 6.88 7.22
C ASN A 131 13.10 7.38 5.76
N THR A 132 12.33 8.44 5.49
CA THR A 132 12.27 9.08 4.16
C THR A 132 12.25 10.61 4.27
N GLN A 133 12.20 11.30 3.12
CA GLN A 133 11.92 12.75 3.05
C GLN A 133 10.50 13.05 2.53
N ILE A 134 9.65 12.04 2.35
CA ILE A 134 8.31 12.20 1.82
C ILE A 134 7.43 12.85 2.90
N GLN A 135 6.73 13.92 2.52
CA GLN A 135 5.75 14.59 3.35
C GLN A 135 4.35 14.09 3.00
N VAL A 136 3.57 13.67 4.00
CA VAL A 136 2.19 13.21 3.84
C VAL A 136 1.25 14.15 4.59
N PRO A 137 0.22 14.71 3.93
CA PRO A 137 -0.79 15.51 4.60
C PRO A 137 -1.54 14.73 5.69
N VAL A 138 -2.09 15.44 6.67
CA VAL A 138 -2.81 14.82 7.81
C VAL A 138 -4.32 15.14 7.85
N GLU A 139 -4.80 15.99 6.96
CA GLU A 139 -6.19 16.44 6.95
C GLU A 139 -6.82 16.07 5.61
N ASP A 140 -7.69 15.07 5.56
CA ASP A 140 -8.49 14.76 4.37
C ASP A 140 -9.71 15.70 4.29
N GLU A 141 -10.24 15.92 3.09
CA GLU A 141 -11.39 16.81 2.88
C GLU A 141 -12.74 16.11 2.86
N ASP A 142 -12.77 14.80 2.59
CA ASP A 142 -14.01 14.00 2.52
C ASP A 142 -14.15 13.06 3.71
N TRP A 143 -13.03 12.65 4.31
CA TRP A 143 -13.02 11.57 5.29
C TRP A 143 -12.40 12.01 6.63
N PRO A 144 -13.03 11.71 7.77
CA PRO A 144 -12.40 11.93 9.06
C PRO A 144 -11.21 10.97 9.27
N ASP A 145 -10.22 11.39 10.05
CA ASP A 145 -9.19 10.46 10.53
C ASP A 145 -9.79 9.44 11.53
N ASP A 146 -9.07 8.36 11.80
CA ASP A 146 -9.44 7.40 12.85
C ASP A 146 -9.57 8.14 14.21
N THR A 147 -10.44 7.65 15.09
CA THR A 147 -10.68 8.34 16.38
C THR A 147 -9.41 8.38 17.24
N ALA A 148 -9.24 9.43 18.04
CA ALA A 148 -8.05 9.58 18.90
C ALA A 148 -7.83 8.35 19.80
N LEU A 149 -8.90 7.73 20.29
CA LEU A 149 -8.83 6.52 21.11
C LEU A 149 -8.31 5.31 20.32
N GLU A 150 -8.78 5.10 19.08
CA GLU A 150 -8.30 4.01 18.22
C GLU A 150 -6.84 4.23 17.81
N VAL A 151 -6.46 5.47 17.50
CA VAL A 151 -5.09 5.86 17.19
C VAL A 151 -4.18 5.57 18.39
N GLN A 152 -4.59 5.98 19.59
CA GLN A 152 -3.84 5.78 20.82
C GLN A 152 -3.71 4.30 21.18
N ALA A 153 -4.79 3.52 21.07
CA ALA A 153 -4.80 2.08 21.32
C ALA A 153 -3.84 1.34 20.37
N ALA A 154 -3.96 1.59 19.05
CA ALA A 154 -3.10 0.96 18.06
C ALA A 154 -1.62 1.34 18.26
N THR A 155 -1.35 2.61 18.61
CA THR A 155 0.00 3.11 18.90
C THR A 155 0.60 2.45 20.14
N TYR A 156 -0.17 2.36 21.23
CA TYR A 156 0.25 1.66 22.45
C TYR A 156 0.58 0.19 22.19
N ILE A 157 -0.32 -0.53 21.51
CA ILE A 157 -0.10 -1.95 21.18
C ILE A 157 1.15 -2.11 20.31
N ARG A 158 1.34 -1.26 19.29
CA ARG A 158 2.53 -1.26 18.44
C ARG A 158 3.83 -1.09 19.23
N ASP A 159 3.87 -0.08 20.11
CA ASP A 159 5.10 0.35 20.77
C ASP A 159 5.49 -0.53 21.96
N VAL A 160 4.50 -1.03 22.70
CA VAL A 160 4.67 -1.70 24.00
C VAL A 160 4.55 -3.22 23.90
N ALA A 161 3.74 -3.77 22.99
CA ALA A 161 3.61 -5.22 22.88
C ALA A 161 4.95 -5.86 22.47
N PRO A 162 5.27 -7.05 23.01
CA PRO A 162 6.49 -7.77 22.65
C PRO A 162 6.65 -7.90 21.13
N PHE A 163 7.89 -7.78 20.67
CA PHE A 163 8.25 -8.02 19.28
C PHE A 163 9.33 -9.08 19.23
N VAL A 164 8.87 -10.33 19.21
CA VAL A 164 9.73 -11.52 19.22
C VAL A 164 9.30 -12.40 18.06
N ASP A 165 10.25 -12.75 17.19
CA ASP A 165 9.97 -13.71 16.13
C ASP A 165 9.93 -15.13 16.73
N ASN A 166 8.76 -15.77 16.64
CA ASN A 166 8.56 -17.12 17.12
C ASN A 166 9.09 -18.12 16.09
N PHE A 167 10.30 -18.62 16.35
CA PHE A 167 10.90 -19.71 15.57
C PHE A 167 10.78 -21.09 16.23
N LYS A 168 9.97 -21.24 17.28
CA LYS A 168 9.76 -22.54 17.92
C LYS A 168 8.55 -23.26 17.32
N ASP A 169 7.46 -22.53 17.10
CA ASP A 169 6.23 -23.11 16.58
C ASP A 169 6.26 -23.22 15.06
N THR A 170 5.93 -24.42 14.57
CA THR A 170 5.88 -24.78 13.15
C THR A 170 4.51 -25.36 12.79
N TRP A 171 4.31 -25.65 11.50
CA TRP A 171 3.16 -26.40 11.02
C TRP A 171 3.19 -27.84 11.53
N GLN A 172 2.02 -28.41 11.82
CA GLN A 172 1.89 -29.82 12.17
C GLN A 172 1.86 -30.68 10.89
N ASP A 173 2.30 -31.93 10.98
CA ASP A 173 2.27 -32.86 9.85
C ASP A 173 0.83 -33.04 9.34
N GLY A 174 0.63 -32.79 8.05
CA GLY A 174 -0.69 -32.88 7.39
C GLY A 174 -1.66 -31.73 7.73
N GLU A 175 -1.23 -30.71 8.46
CA GLU A 175 -2.04 -29.52 8.71
C GLU A 175 -2.34 -28.76 7.40
N SER A 176 -3.58 -28.30 7.24
CA SER A 176 -3.91 -27.38 6.16
C SER A 176 -3.52 -25.96 6.55
N LEU A 177 -2.41 -25.48 5.99
CA LEU A 177 -1.82 -24.15 6.24
C LEU A 177 -2.81 -23.02 5.92
N GLU A 178 -3.44 -23.06 4.75
CA GLU A 178 -4.45 -22.07 4.33
C GLU A 178 -5.68 -22.14 5.23
N THR A 179 -6.16 -23.33 5.59
CA THR A 179 -7.31 -23.47 6.52
C THR A 179 -6.99 -22.85 7.88
N TYR A 180 -5.78 -23.07 8.41
CA TYR A 180 -5.35 -22.46 9.67
C TYR A 180 -5.38 -20.93 9.58
N VAL A 181 -4.72 -20.34 8.57
CA VAL A 181 -4.70 -18.88 8.41
C VAL A 181 -6.10 -18.31 8.25
N MET A 182 -6.89 -18.91 7.36
CA MET A 182 -8.26 -18.48 7.11
C MET A 182 -9.16 -18.64 8.34
N SER A 183 -8.92 -19.60 9.23
CA SER A 183 -9.66 -19.68 10.50
C SER A 183 -9.54 -18.43 11.37
N LYS A 184 -8.46 -17.64 11.20
CA LYS A 184 -8.22 -16.40 11.96
C LYS A 184 -8.81 -15.16 11.31
N VAL A 185 -8.91 -15.14 9.98
CA VAL A 185 -9.24 -13.91 9.23
C VAL A 185 -10.45 -14.02 8.30
N ARG A 186 -11.01 -15.22 8.07
CA ARG A 186 -12.09 -15.45 7.10
C ARG A 186 -13.28 -14.49 7.20
N PRO A 187 -13.79 -14.12 8.40
CA PRO A 187 -14.90 -13.16 8.49
C PRO A 187 -14.56 -11.76 7.96
N MET A 188 -13.27 -11.43 7.85
CA MET A 188 -12.76 -10.14 7.40
C MET A 188 -12.13 -10.21 6.00
N TRP A 189 -12.04 -11.40 5.40
CA TRP A 189 -11.28 -11.59 4.17
C TRP A 189 -12.03 -11.01 2.98
N PRO A 190 -11.36 -10.23 2.10
CA PRO A 190 -12.02 -9.70 0.92
C PRO A 190 -12.42 -10.82 -0.06
N PRO A 191 -13.42 -10.57 -0.93
CA PRO A 191 -13.83 -11.55 -1.93
C PRO A 191 -12.68 -11.96 -2.86
N ILE A 192 -12.58 -13.26 -3.15
CA ILE A 192 -11.67 -13.79 -4.16
C ILE A 192 -12.39 -13.85 -5.51
N HIS A 193 -11.79 -13.24 -6.53
CA HIS A 193 -12.37 -13.20 -7.88
C HIS A 193 -11.61 -14.03 -8.91
N VAL A 194 -10.36 -14.39 -8.62
CA VAL A 194 -9.51 -15.24 -9.45
C VAL A 194 -9.02 -16.41 -8.60
N VAL A 195 -9.32 -17.63 -9.04
CA VAL A 195 -8.88 -18.85 -8.36
C VAL A 195 -7.60 -19.36 -9.00
N TRP A 196 -6.61 -19.68 -8.18
CA TRP A 196 -5.36 -20.32 -8.60
C TRP A 196 -5.41 -21.80 -8.22
N PHE A 197 -5.79 -22.66 -9.18
CA PHE A 197 -5.89 -24.11 -8.96
C PHE A 197 -4.52 -24.79 -8.86
N ASP A 198 -3.53 -24.24 -9.54
CA ASP A 198 -2.12 -24.60 -9.42
C ASP A 198 -1.35 -23.37 -8.94
N ARG A 199 -0.62 -23.55 -7.84
CA ARG A 199 0.16 -22.49 -7.19
C ARG A 199 1.67 -22.76 -7.20
N TYR A 200 2.08 -24.00 -7.44
CA TYR A 200 3.44 -24.47 -7.11
C TYR A 200 4.23 -24.98 -8.31
N SER A 201 3.56 -25.35 -9.40
CA SER A 201 4.26 -25.84 -10.58
C SER A 201 5.06 -24.74 -11.27
N ASP A 202 5.90 -25.15 -12.21
CA ASP A 202 6.60 -24.25 -13.11
C ASP A 202 5.61 -23.42 -13.94
N HIS A 203 4.50 -24.04 -14.33
CA HIS A 203 3.46 -23.36 -15.07
C HIS A 203 2.74 -22.30 -14.22
N ALA A 204 2.51 -22.55 -12.93
CA ALA A 204 1.98 -21.54 -12.01
C ALA A 204 2.93 -20.33 -11.89
N LEU A 205 4.24 -20.54 -11.88
CA LEU A 205 5.23 -19.47 -11.92
C LEU A 205 5.19 -18.66 -13.23
N GLU A 206 5.03 -19.34 -14.37
CA GLU A 206 4.87 -18.70 -15.68
C GLU A 206 3.60 -17.84 -15.74
N LEU A 207 2.47 -18.38 -15.25
CA LEU A 207 1.21 -17.63 -15.13
C LEU A 207 1.36 -16.44 -14.18
N LEU A 208 2.05 -16.59 -13.05
CA LEU A 208 2.30 -15.49 -12.12
C LEU A 208 3.06 -14.34 -12.78
N ALA A 209 4.06 -14.66 -13.61
CA ALA A 209 4.90 -13.69 -14.30
C ALA A 209 4.21 -13.01 -15.50
N PHE A 210 3.32 -13.69 -16.22
CA PHE A 210 2.74 -13.16 -17.47
C PHE A 210 1.22 -12.89 -17.40
N HIS A 211 0.51 -13.50 -16.46
CA HIS A 211 -0.96 -13.43 -16.29
C HIS A 211 -1.38 -13.00 -14.88
N GLY A 212 -0.46 -12.85 -13.94
CA GLY A 212 -0.73 -12.49 -12.54
C GLY A 212 -0.03 -11.20 -12.12
N VAL A 213 0.18 -11.07 -10.81
CA VAL A 213 0.76 -9.89 -10.17
C VAL A 213 2.22 -9.58 -10.56
N GLY A 214 2.90 -10.48 -11.27
CA GLY A 214 4.25 -10.24 -11.80
C GLY A 214 4.28 -9.55 -13.17
N ALA A 215 3.13 -9.44 -13.85
CA ALA A 215 3.07 -9.05 -15.26
C ALA A 215 3.56 -7.63 -15.56
N HIS A 216 3.50 -6.70 -14.60
CA HIS A 216 4.05 -5.35 -14.78
C HIS A 216 5.58 -5.28 -14.67
N LEU A 217 6.24 -6.37 -14.27
CA LEU A 217 7.69 -6.42 -14.02
C LEU A 217 8.47 -7.23 -15.04
N VAL A 218 7.81 -8.07 -15.83
CA VAL A 218 8.49 -8.83 -16.87
C VAL A 218 8.97 -7.91 -17.98
N GLU A 219 10.24 -8.07 -18.38
CA GLU A 219 10.86 -7.31 -19.45
C GLU A 219 11.64 -8.23 -20.39
N GLN A 220 11.74 -7.83 -21.65
CA GLN A 220 12.64 -8.46 -22.61
C GLN A 220 14.10 -8.15 -22.26
N LEU A 221 14.95 -9.17 -22.37
CA LEU A 221 16.39 -9.01 -22.27
C LEU A 221 16.92 -8.26 -23.51
N SER A 222 17.86 -7.34 -23.30
CA SER A 222 18.55 -6.63 -24.39
C SER A 222 19.29 -7.57 -25.35
N LYS A 223 19.69 -8.74 -24.85
CA LYS A 223 20.26 -9.84 -25.64
C LYS A 223 19.79 -11.17 -25.06
N MET A 224 19.30 -12.04 -25.94
CA MET A 224 18.99 -13.43 -25.58
C MET A 224 20.24 -14.11 -25.02
N HIS A 225 20.10 -14.77 -23.87
CA HIS A 225 21.17 -15.55 -23.29
C HIS A 225 21.41 -16.84 -24.08
N THR A 226 22.56 -17.48 -23.88
CA THR A 226 22.96 -18.71 -24.57
C THR A 226 22.10 -19.93 -24.20
N ASP A 227 21.44 -19.89 -23.04
CA ASP A 227 20.50 -20.92 -22.57
C ASP A 227 19.07 -20.72 -23.07
N GLY A 228 18.84 -19.74 -23.95
CA GLY A 228 17.52 -19.43 -24.49
C GLY A 228 16.70 -18.44 -23.66
N SER A 229 17.21 -17.96 -22.51
CA SER A 229 16.54 -16.90 -21.74
C SER A 229 16.34 -15.66 -22.62
N TYR A 230 15.12 -15.14 -22.61
CA TYR A 230 14.68 -14.06 -23.48
C TYR A 230 13.89 -12.98 -22.72
N TYR A 231 13.07 -13.38 -21.75
CA TYR A 231 12.42 -12.48 -20.79
C TYR A 231 13.02 -12.66 -19.40
N ALA A 232 12.92 -11.64 -18.56
CA ALA A 232 13.27 -11.72 -17.16
C ALA A 232 12.32 -10.93 -16.27
N LEU A 233 12.19 -11.40 -15.02
CA LEU A 233 11.62 -10.66 -13.90
C LEU A 233 12.69 -10.62 -12.81
N LYS A 234 13.25 -9.44 -12.55
CA LYS A 234 14.44 -9.28 -11.70
C LYS A 234 14.09 -8.78 -10.31
N LEU A 235 14.52 -9.51 -9.29
CA LEU A 235 14.32 -9.20 -7.87
C LEU A 235 15.59 -9.35 -7.03
N ASN A 236 16.74 -9.69 -7.61
CA ASN A 236 17.98 -9.94 -6.86
C ASN A 236 18.52 -8.72 -6.10
N PHE A 237 18.10 -7.49 -6.44
CA PHE A 237 18.40 -6.33 -5.60
C PHE A 237 17.93 -6.51 -4.15
N MET A 238 16.90 -7.35 -3.92
CA MET A 238 16.35 -7.60 -2.60
C MET A 238 17.26 -8.46 -1.71
N ASP A 239 18.26 -9.15 -2.28
CA ASP A 239 19.27 -9.89 -1.51
C ASP A 239 20.17 -8.94 -0.70
N GLU A 240 20.18 -7.64 -1.00
CA GLU A 240 20.91 -6.64 -0.20
C GLU A 240 20.10 -6.13 1.00
N LEU A 241 18.78 -6.40 1.05
CA LEU A 241 17.91 -5.90 2.11
C LEU A 241 18.13 -6.63 3.42
N ASP A 242 18.42 -5.90 4.49
CA ASP A 242 18.66 -6.47 5.81
C ASP A 242 17.41 -7.17 6.36
N VAL A 243 17.57 -8.40 6.84
CA VAL A 243 16.48 -9.19 7.42
C VAL A 243 16.76 -9.49 8.89
N ARG A 244 15.70 -9.69 9.67
CA ARG A 244 15.83 -10.07 11.07
C ARG A 244 16.44 -11.48 11.17
N PRO A 245 17.26 -11.75 12.21
CA PRO A 245 17.89 -13.06 12.38
C PRO A 245 16.89 -14.21 12.37
N GLY A 246 17.24 -15.29 11.67
CA GLY A 246 16.41 -16.51 11.55
C GLY A 246 15.57 -16.57 10.27
N PHE A 247 15.27 -15.44 9.63
CA PHE A 247 14.60 -15.44 8.33
C PHE A 247 15.57 -15.59 7.16
N ALA A 248 15.05 -16.13 6.06
CA ALA A 248 15.69 -16.18 4.76
C ALA A 248 15.85 -14.78 4.16
N LYS A 249 16.83 -14.65 3.27
CA LYS A 249 16.99 -13.47 2.42
C LYS A 249 15.99 -13.48 1.27
N TYR A 250 15.50 -12.30 0.93
CA TYR A 250 14.73 -12.08 -0.30
C TYR A 250 15.63 -12.12 -1.53
N GLY A 251 15.01 -12.14 -2.71
CA GLY A 251 15.66 -12.08 -4.00
C GLY A 251 15.59 -13.40 -4.76
N ALA A 252 15.33 -13.27 -6.06
CA ALA A 252 15.59 -14.25 -7.10
C ALA A 252 15.23 -13.58 -8.45
N ASP A 253 16.11 -13.65 -9.44
CA ASP A 253 15.76 -13.27 -10.81
C ASP A 253 15.20 -14.50 -11.53
N ALA A 254 14.00 -14.39 -12.11
CA ALA A 254 13.43 -15.43 -12.95
C ALA A 254 13.67 -15.12 -14.43
N TYR A 255 14.07 -16.13 -15.20
CA TYR A 255 14.34 -16.04 -16.62
C TYR A 255 13.44 -16.99 -17.40
N PHE A 256 12.90 -16.51 -18.51
CA PHE A 256 11.95 -17.25 -19.34
C PHE A 256 12.38 -17.24 -20.81
N ASP A 257 12.00 -18.25 -21.56
CA ASP A 257 12.24 -18.32 -23.01
C ASP A 257 11.23 -17.45 -23.80
N LYS A 258 11.32 -17.48 -25.13
CA LYS A 258 10.42 -16.75 -26.03
C LYS A 258 8.94 -17.15 -25.91
N SER A 259 8.63 -18.35 -25.47
CA SER A 259 7.27 -18.80 -25.21
C SER A 259 6.75 -18.43 -23.81
N GLY A 260 7.65 -17.92 -22.96
CA GLY A 260 7.37 -17.58 -21.58
C GLY A 260 7.53 -18.77 -20.63
N ARG A 261 8.20 -19.84 -21.05
CA ARG A 261 8.51 -20.99 -20.18
C ARG A 261 9.69 -20.69 -19.29
N VAL A 262 9.64 -21.11 -18.03
CA VAL A 262 10.74 -20.86 -17.09
C VAL A 262 11.99 -21.63 -17.51
N VAL A 263 13.12 -20.92 -17.62
CA VAL A 263 14.43 -21.49 -17.97
C VAL A 263 15.26 -21.72 -16.71
N LYS A 264 15.34 -20.70 -15.85
CA LYS A 264 16.14 -20.71 -14.63
C LYS A 264 15.73 -19.60 -13.66
N LEU A 265 16.08 -19.80 -12.39
CA LEU A 265 16.10 -18.75 -11.37
C LEU A 265 17.54 -18.54 -10.91
N VAL A 266 17.91 -17.29 -10.67
CA VAL A 266 19.21 -16.92 -10.10
C VAL A 266 18.97 -16.28 -8.74
N ARG A 267 19.49 -16.89 -7.66
CA ARG A 267 19.35 -16.40 -6.28
C ARG A 267 20.68 -16.51 -5.58
N GLN A 268 21.09 -15.46 -4.85
CA GLN A 268 22.34 -15.44 -4.08
C GLN A 268 23.58 -15.85 -4.90
N GLY A 269 23.64 -15.38 -6.15
CA GLY A 269 24.72 -15.71 -7.08
C GLY A 269 24.72 -17.14 -7.64
N GLN A 270 23.76 -17.98 -7.24
CA GLN A 270 23.62 -19.35 -7.72
C GLN A 270 22.51 -19.47 -8.77
N THR A 271 22.70 -20.36 -9.74
CA THR A 271 21.72 -20.63 -10.80
C THR A 271 21.03 -21.96 -10.55
N TYR A 272 19.69 -21.96 -10.62
CA TYR A 272 18.84 -23.12 -10.43
C TYR A 272 17.95 -23.30 -11.65
N GLY A 273 17.92 -24.52 -12.20
CA GLY A 273 16.97 -24.92 -13.24
C GLY A 273 15.87 -25.84 -12.71
N PRO A 274 14.85 -26.16 -13.54
CA PRO A 274 13.73 -27.03 -13.15
C PRO A 274 14.09 -28.43 -12.62
N ARG A 275 15.33 -28.89 -12.84
CA ARG A 275 15.83 -30.19 -12.39
C ARG A 275 16.69 -30.12 -11.12
N SER A 276 16.78 -28.95 -10.48
CA SER A 276 17.56 -28.79 -9.24
C SER A 276 16.80 -29.39 -8.06
N ASP A 277 17.50 -30.06 -7.14
CA ASP A 277 16.87 -30.73 -5.98
C ASP A 277 16.06 -29.78 -5.08
N ASN A 278 16.45 -28.50 -5.01
CA ASN A 278 15.80 -27.47 -4.20
C ASN A 278 14.88 -26.55 -5.02
N TRP A 279 14.46 -26.96 -6.22
CA TRP A 279 13.74 -26.10 -7.16
C TRP A 279 12.44 -25.51 -6.58
N ASP A 280 11.65 -26.29 -5.84
CA ASP A 280 10.41 -25.80 -5.24
C ASP A 280 10.65 -24.72 -4.19
N TYR A 281 11.73 -24.84 -3.42
CA TYR A 281 12.15 -23.81 -2.48
C TYR A 281 12.54 -22.52 -3.22
N ILE A 282 13.33 -22.63 -4.29
CA ILE A 282 13.78 -21.46 -5.06
C ILE A 282 12.59 -20.76 -5.74
N LYS A 283 11.61 -21.50 -6.25
CA LYS A 283 10.33 -20.94 -6.76
C LYS A 283 9.54 -20.25 -5.65
N MET A 284 9.46 -20.82 -4.45
CA MET A 284 8.80 -20.18 -3.32
C MET A 284 9.52 -18.88 -2.91
N ALA A 285 10.84 -18.90 -2.81
CA ALA A 285 11.64 -17.71 -2.47
C ALA A 285 11.44 -16.58 -3.50
N PHE A 286 11.36 -16.90 -4.79
CA PHE A 286 11.00 -15.95 -5.83
C PHE A 286 9.60 -15.36 -5.60
N ARG A 287 8.59 -16.22 -5.38
CA ARG A 287 7.20 -15.80 -5.16
C ARG A 287 7.04 -14.91 -3.92
N GLY A 288 7.67 -15.26 -2.80
CA GLY A 288 7.66 -14.44 -1.58
C GLY A 288 8.38 -13.10 -1.74
N SER A 289 9.49 -13.09 -2.50
CA SER A 289 10.19 -11.85 -2.86
C SER A 289 9.34 -10.95 -3.76
N LEU A 290 8.66 -11.54 -4.74
CA LEU A 290 7.74 -10.83 -5.63
C LEU A 290 6.61 -10.16 -4.84
N MET A 291 5.97 -10.88 -3.92
CA MET A 291 4.93 -10.30 -3.05
C MET A 291 5.47 -9.13 -2.25
N THR A 292 6.62 -9.31 -1.60
CA THR A 292 7.23 -8.26 -0.77
C THR A 292 7.54 -7.01 -1.60
N LYS A 293 8.06 -7.18 -2.82
CA LYS A 293 8.31 -6.09 -3.77
C LYS A 293 7.01 -5.39 -4.17
N VAL A 294 5.99 -6.14 -4.57
CA VAL A 294 4.69 -5.58 -4.97
C VAL A 294 4.06 -4.80 -3.83
N THR A 295 3.95 -5.39 -2.63
CA THR A 295 3.31 -4.75 -1.48
C THR A 295 4.08 -3.53 -1.00
N ALA A 296 5.39 -3.64 -0.76
CA ALA A 296 6.14 -2.57 -0.10
C ALA A 296 6.62 -1.49 -1.08
N ILE A 297 7.10 -1.87 -2.26
CA ILE A 297 7.74 -0.94 -3.20
C ILE A 297 6.71 -0.40 -4.20
N ASP A 298 6.03 -1.28 -4.93
CA ASP A 298 5.16 -0.83 -6.02
C ASP A 298 3.86 -0.21 -5.51
N HIS A 299 3.20 -0.89 -4.59
CA HIS A 299 1.91 -0.49 -4.06
C HIS A 299 2.06 0.64 -3.04
N LEU A 300 2.68 0.37 -1.89
CA LEU A 300 2.75 1.34 -0.82
C LEU A 300 3.60 2.57 -1.19
N MET A 301 4.86 2.38 -1.56
CA MET A 301 5.71 3.54 -1.89
C MET A 301 5.38 4.16 -3.24
N GLY A 302 5.19 3.33 -4.27
CA GLY A 302 4.95 3.78 -5.65
C GLY A 302 3.57 4.41 -5.85
N LEU A 303 2.50 3.75 -5.42
CA LEU A 303 1.15 4.25 -5.62
C LEU A 303 0.69 5.16 -4.48
N HIS A 304 0.71 4.70 -3.23
CA HIS A 304 0.19 5.51 -2.12
C HIS A 304 1.06 6.74 -1.84
N MET A 305 2.33 6.53 -1.45
CA MET A 305 3.19 7.58 -0.89
C MET A 305 3.80 8.50 -1.93
N THR A 306 3.84 8.06 -3.19
CA THR A 306 4.30 8.85 -4.33
C THR A 306 3.13 9.37 -5.15
N VAL A 307 2.53 8.55 -6.00
CA VAL A 307 1.52 9.04 -6.96
C VAL A 307 0.30 9.64 -6.24
N GLY A 308 -0.44 8.86 -5.46
CA GLY A 308 -1.64 9.31 -4.76
C GLY A 308 -1.38 10.53 -3.87
N ASN A 309 -0.35 10.46 -3.03
CA ASN A 309 0.06 11.53 -2.12
C ASN A 309 0.40 12.84 -2.83
N TYR A 310 1.21 12.80 -3.90
CA TYR A 310 1.61 14.02 -4.61
C TYR A 310 0.46 14.59 -5.43
N PHE A 311 -0.39 13.76 -6.05
CA PHE A 311 -1.55 14.24 -6.79
C PHE A 311 -2.59 14.90 -5.87
N VAL A 312 -2.94 14.28 -4.74
CA VAL A 312 -3.90 14.89 -3.81
C VAL A 312 -3.34 16.17 -3.19
N THR A 313 -2.06 16.17 -2.78
CA THR A 313 -1.42 17.37 -2.20
C THR A 313 -1.35 18.51 -3.22
N GLY A 314 -0.84 18.24 -4.42
CA GLY A 314 -0.73 19.25 -5.47
C GLY A 314 -2.10 19.82 -5.85
N SER A 315 -3.12 18.96 -5.99
CA SER A 315 -4.46 19.41 -6.33
C SER A 315 -5.06 20.33 -5.25
N ARG A 316 -4.85 20.03 -3.97
CA ARG A 316 -5.44 20.78 -2.85
C ARG A 316 -4.70 22.08 -2.53
N GLU A 317 -3.40 22.13 -2.76
CA GLU A 317 -2.60 23.30 -2.44
C GLU A 317 -2.50 24.29 -3.60
N GLN A 318 -2.51 23.81 -4.85
CA GLN A 318 -2.23 24.65 -6.03
C GLN A 318 -3.48 25.04 -6.81
N LEU A 319 -4.56 24.25 -6.76
CA LEU A 319 -5.77 24.50 -7.54
C LEU A 319 -6.91 25.04 -6.66
N PRO A 320 -7.54 26.17 -7.04
CA PRO A 320 -8.72 26.69 -6.36
C PRO A 320 -9.89 25.69 -6.31
N PRO A 321 -10.79 25.78 -5.31
CA PRO A 321 -11.89 24.82 -5.15
C PRO A 321 -12.85 24.75 -6.34
N ASP A 322 -13.02 25.84 -7.08
CA ASP A 322 -13.83 25.98 -8.28
C ASP A 322 -13.04 25.77 -9.59
N HIS A 323 -11.76 25.43 -9.51
CA HIS A 323 -10.92 25.18 -10.67
C HIS A 323 -11.34 23.87 -11.40
N PRO A 324 -11.42 23.84 -12.74
CA PRO A 324 -11.88 22.66 -13.47
C PRO A 324 -11.02 21.41 -13.23
N LEU A 325 -9.69 21.53 -13.19
CA LEU A 325 -8.82 20.40 -12.88
C LEU A 325 -8.98 19.91 -11.43
N ARG A 326 -9.33 20.81 -10.50
CA ARG A 326 -9.59 20.41 -9.11
C ARG A 326 -10.85 19.56 -9.01
N ARG A 327 -11.89 19.89 -9.79
CA ARG A 327 -13.10 19.08 -9.90
C ARG A 327 -12.87 17.76 -10.62
N LEU A 328 -12.04 17.73 -11.66
CA LEU A 328 -11.68 16.50 -12.35
C LEU A 328 -10.96 15.50 -11.45
N LEU A 329 -9.96 15.96 -10.68
CA LEU A 329 -9.13 15.10 -9.85
C LEU A 329 -9.84 14.62 -8.58
N LYS A 330 -10.80 15.41 -8.07
CA LYS A 330 -11.52 15.17 -6.82
C LYS A 330 -11.97 13.71 -6.59
N PRO A 331 -12.73 13.06 -7.50
CA PRO A 331 -13.14 11.67 -7.31
C PRO A 331 -11.95 10.71 -7.16
N PHE A 332 -10.85 10.97 -7.87
CA PHE A 332 -9.67 10.10 -7.92
C PHE A 332 -8.67 10.34 -6.77
N THR A 333 -9.02 11.23 -5.83
CA THR A 333 -8.23 11.50 -4.62
C THR A 333 -9.04 11.29 -3.34
N PHE A 334 -10.25 10.72 -3.46
CA PHE A 334 -11.14 10.47 -2.32
C PHE A 334 -10.40 9.62 -1.27
N ARG A 335 -10.40 10.09 -0.02
CA ARG A 335 -9.82 9.42 1.17
C ARG A 335 -8.31 9.14 1.12
N THR A 336 -7.61 9.49 0.04
CA THR A 336 -6.18 9.21 -0.13
C THR A 336 -5.32 9.80 0.99
N ILE A 337 -5.67 10.97 1.54
CA ILE A 337 -4.91 11.54 2.66
C ILE A 337 -5.15 10.74 3.93
N ALA A 338 -6.40 10.44 4.26
CA ALA A 338 -6.75 9.70 5.47
C ALA A 338 -6.06 8.34 5.51
N ILE A 339 -6.09 7.57 4.40
CA ILE A 339 -5.46 6.26 4.37
C ILE A 339 -3.93 6.33 4.39
N ASN A 340 -3.33 7.29 3.67
CA ASN A 340 -1.88 7.44 3.69
C ASN A 340 -1.37 7.88 5.07
N HIS A 341 -2.10 8.76 5.75
CA HIS A 341 -1.79 9.16 7.12
C HIS A 341 -1.89 7.97 8.07
N ALA A 342 -2.95 7.14 7.96
CA ALA A 342 -3.10 5.93 8.75
C ALA A 342 -1.98 4.90 8.48
N ALA A 343 -1.59 4.70 7.21
CA ALA A 343 -0.51 3.79 6.84
C ALA A 343 0.87 4.26 7.38
N ALA A 344 1.13 5.58 7.39
CA ALA A 344 2.35 6.15 7.95
C ALA A 344 2.59 5.73 9.41
N ARG A 345 1.51 5.67 10.20
CA ARG A 345 1.54 5.36 11.64
C ARG A 345 1.42 3.87 11.97
N SER A 346 0.59 3.10 11.24
CA SER A 346 0.32 1.70 11.59
C SER A 346 1.10 0.69 10.74
N LEU A 347 1.35 1.01 9.46
CA LEU A 347 1.90 0.09 8.48
C LEU A 347 3.41 0.26 8.33
N MET A 348 3.87 1.49 8.11
CA MET A 348 5.27 1.84 7.82
C MET A 348 6.16 1.98 9.05
N TRP A 349 5.56 2.27 10.22
CA TRP A 349 6.31 2.56 11.44
C TRP A 349 7.06 1.32 11.97
N THR A 350 8.16 1.54 12.70
CA THR A 350 8.88 0.47 13.40
C THR A 350 7.94 -0.29 14.34
N LYS A 351 7.98 -1.64 14.34
CA LYS A 351 7.03 -2.53 15.03
C LYS A 351 5.58 -2.45 14.53
N GLY A 352 5.31 -1.71 13.46
CA GLY A 352 4.05 -1.72 12.75
C GLY A 352 3.83 -3.01 11.96
N TYR A 353 2.73 -3.05 11.20
CA TYR A 353 2.29 -4.23 10.47
C TYR A 353 3.35 -4.78 9.51
N LEU A 354 4.00 -3.96 8.68
CA LEU A 354 5.00 -4.48 7.74
C LEU A 354 6.26 -4.98 8.44
N HIS A 355 6.72 -4.27 9.48
CA HIS A 355 7.88 -4.75 10.25
C HIS A 355 7.59 -6.11 10.88
N ARG A 356 6.36 -6.37 11.33
CA ARG A 356 6.01 -7.65 11.95
C ARG A 356 5.70 -8.75 10.93
N ALA A 357 5.08 -8.43 9.79
CA ALA A 357 4.68 -9.42 8.80
C ALA A 357 5.80 -9.85 7.84
N LEU A 358 6.71 -8.93 7.51
CA LEU A 358 7.85 -9.19 6.62
C LEU A 358 9.08 -9.63 7.42
N ALA A 359 10.08 -10.21 6.75
CA ALA A 359 11.36 -10.60 7.32
C ALA A 359 12.32 -9.40 7.53
N LEU A 360 12.04 -8.26 6.91
CA LEU A 360 12.89 -7.06 6.93
C LEU A 360 13.16 -6.57 8.36
N SER A 361 14.41 -6.27 8.68
CA SER A 361 14.74 -5.54 9.91
C SER A 361 14.33 -4.07 9.78
N GLU A 362 14.50 -3.28 10.84
CA GLU A 362 14.32 -1.82 10.76
C GLU A 362 15.23 -1.19 9.70
N LYS A 363 16.48 -1.67 9.59
CA LYS A 363 17.41 -1.27 8.53
C LYS A 363 16.91 -1.74 7.16
N GLY A 364 16.38 -2.95 7.06
CA GLY A 364 15.81 -3.49 5.83
C GLY A 364 14.63 -2.68 5.31
N LEU A 365 13.74 -2.24 6.20
CA LEU A 365 12.64 -1.34 5.86
C LEU A 365 13.16 0.00 5.34
N ALA A 366 14.12 0.62 6.02
CA ALA A 366 14.73 1.87 5.54
C ALA A 366 15.38 1.71 4.16
N GLN A 367 16.12 0.61 3.92
CA GLN A 367 16.68 0.28 2.61
C GLN A 367 15.59 0.09 1.54
N THR A 368 14.48 -0.53 1.91
CA THR A 368 13.33 -0.76 1.01
C THR A 368 12.69 0.56 0.58
N TRP A 369 12.46 1.48 1.53
CA TRP A 369 11.93 2.81 1.23
C TRP A 369 12.88 3.63 0.37
N GLN A 370 14.17 3.60 0.68
CA GLN A 370 15.19 4.29 -0.09
C GLN A 370 15.27 3.75 -1.52
N TYR A 371 15.26 2.41 -1.69
CA TYR A 371 15.22 1.79 -3.01
C TYR A 371 14.00 2.24 -3.82
N ALA A 372 12.82 2.27 -3.20
CA ALA A 372 11.60 2.71 -3.87
C ALA A 372 11.69 4.17 -4.35
N ILE A 373 12.28 5.05 -3.55
CA ILE A 373 12.47 6.47 -3.89
C ILE A 373 13.48 6.62 -5.02
N ASP A 374 14.62 5.95 -4.92
CA ASP A 374 15.72 6.07 -5.90
C ASP A 374 15.37 5.49 -7.26
N ASN A 375 14.51 4.47 -7.29
CA ASN A 375 14.12 3.76 -8.51
C ASN A 375 12.73 4.13 -9.02
N PHE A 376 12.08 5.15 -8.44
CA PHE A 376 10.81 5.63 -8.97
C PHE A 376 11.00 6.26 -10.35
N LYS A 377 10.30 5.72 -11.34
CA LYS A 377 10.30 6.20 -12.72
C LYS A 377 8.91 6.60 -13.15
N TYR A 378 8.75 7.86 -13.57
CA TYR A 378 7.51 8.31 -14.18
C TYR A 378 7.47 7.89 -15.65
N GLU A 379 6.48 7.06 -16.00
CA GLU A 379 6.18 6.65 -17.37
C GLU A 379 4.66 6.51 -17.53
N THR A 380 4.12 6.97 -18.65
CA THR A 380 2.73 6.64 -19.01
C THR A 380 2.60 5.15 -19.30
N PHE A 381 1.41 4.58 -19.14
CA PHE A 381 1.20 3.15 -19.35
C PHE A 381 1.68 2.66 -20.74
N PRO A 382 1.41 3.36 -21.86
CA PRO A 382 1.99 3.00 -23.15
C PRO A 382 3.52 3.03 -23.18
N GLN A 383 4.15 3.98 -22.49
CA GLN A 383 5.62 4.03 -22.38
C GLN A 383 6.16 2.84 -21.57
N GLN A 384 5.47 2.43 -20.51
CA GLN A 384 5.84 1.24 -19.72
C GLN A 384 5.74 -0.05 -20.55
N VAL A 385 4.67 -0.20 -21.34
CA VAL A 385 4.50 -1.33 -22.28
C VAL A 385 5.62 -1.33 -23.32
N ALA A 386 5.87 -0.18 -23.96
CA ALA A 386 6.93 -0.06 -24.97
C ALA A 386 8.33 -0.37 -24.40
N ARG A 387 8.62 0.07 -23.17
CA ARG A 387 9.91 -0.20 -22.51
C ARG A 387 10.11 -1.69 -22.21
N ARG A 388 9.07 -2.38 -21.70
CA ARG A 388 9.17 -3.81 -21.37
C ARG A 388 9.32 -4.69 -22.61
N ASN A 389 8.81 -4.22 -23.75
CA ASN A 389 9.01 -4.78 -25.09
C ASN A 389 8.72 -6.29 -25.20
N ILE A 390 7.57 -6.73 -24.69
CA ILE A 390 7.13 -8.12 -24.82
C ILE A 390 6.65 -8.36 -26.26
N ASP A 391 7.52 -8.94 -27.10
CA ASP A 391 7.37 -8.94 -28.56
C ASP A 391 6.93 -10.27 -29.17
N THR A 392 7.03 -11.39 -28.44
CA THR A 392 6.63 -12.72 -28.93
C THR A 392 5.25 -13.18 -28.48
N LYS A 393 4.61 -12.46 -27.55
CA LYS A 393 3.30 -12.82 -27.01
C LYS A 393 2.52 -11.60 -26.53
N THR A 394 1.20 -11.66 -26.67
CA THR A 394 0.29 -10.69 -26.06
C THR A 394 -0.01 -11.13 -24.63
N ILE A 395 0.34 -10.32 -23.64
CA ILE A 395 0.02 -10.61 -22.24
C ILE A 395 -1.22 -9.83 -21.79
N PRO A 396 -2.09 -10.41 -20.93
CA PRO A 396 -3.31 -9.75 -20.47
C PRO A 396 -3.09 -8.35 -19.88
N PHE A 397 -2.00 -8.17 -19.12
CA PHE A 397 -1.69 -6.90 -18.47
C PHE A 397 -1.53 -5.76 -19.48
N ASP A 398 -0.76 -5.99 -20.55
CA ASP A 398 -0.52 -4.98 -21.60
C ASP A 398 -1.80 -4.73 -22.40
N GLN A 399 -2.48 -5.80 -22.81
CA GLN A 399 -3.65 -5.73 -23.67
C GLN A 399 -4.81 -4.99 -22.99
N ASP A 400 -5.10 -5.31 -21.73
CA ASP A 400 -6.21 -4.72 -20.99
C ASP A 400 -5.83 -3.34 -20.45
N GLY A 401 -4.60 -3.16 -20.00
CA GLY A 401 -4.11 -1.87 -19.55
C GLY A 401 -4.05 -0.82 -20.66
N LEU A 402 -3.67 -1.19 -21.90
CA LEU A 402 -3.76 -0.29 -23.06
C LEU A 402 -5.22 0.06 -23.41
N SER A 403 -6.13 -0.89 -23.21
CA SER A 403 -7.57 -0.67 -23.44
C SER A 403 -8.14 0.30 -22.39
N PHE A 404 -7.80 0.11 -21.12
CA PHE A 404 -8.17 1.01 -20.02
C PHE A 404 -7.53 2.39 -20.15
N TRP A 405 -6.25 2.46 -20.52
CA TRP A 405 -5.54 3.71 -20.84
C TRP A 405 -6.28 4.48 -21.93
N THR A 406 -6.67 3.83 -23.02
CA THR A 406 -7.38 4.48 -24.13
C THR A 406 -8.69 5.12 -23.68
N VAL A 407 -9.50 4.40 -22.91
CA VAL A 407 -10.77 4.91 -22.36
C VAL A 407 -10.53 6.08 -21.41
N THR A 408 -9.59 5.93 -20.47
CA THR A 408 -9.24 6.96 -19.47
C THR A 408 -8.67 8.21 -20.13
N ARG A 409 -7.77 8.04 -21.09
CA ARG A 409 -7.12 9.14 -21.79
C ARG A 409 -8.09 9.90 -22.69
N ALA A 410 -9.08 9.22 -23.27
CA ALA A 410 -10.18 9.84 -23.99
C ALA A 410 -11.08 10.67 -23.07
N PHE A 411 -11.44 10.14 -21.90
CA PHE A 411 -12.19 10.87 -20.86
C PHE A 411 -11.48 12.17 -20.44
N VAL A 412 -10.21 12.07 -20.07
CA VAL A 412 -9.41 13.24 -19.69
C VAL A 412 -9.29 14.24 -20.85
N SER A 413 -9.09 13.75 -22.07
CA SER A 413 -9.08 14.60 -23.27
C SER A 413 -10.36 15.41 -23.40
N GLN A 414 -11.51 14.74 -23.42
CA GLN A 414 -12.81 15.36 -23.58
C GLN A 414 -13.10 16.36 -22.47
N TYR A 415 -12.70 16.05 -21.23
CA TYR A 415 -12.90 16.96 -20.10
C TYR A 415 -12.01 18.22 -20.24
N VAL A 416 -10.71 18.05 -20.45
CA VAL A 416 -9.77 19.16 -20.57
C VAL A 416 -10.10 20.05 -21.76
N ASP A 417 -10.60 19.48 -22.86
CA ASP A 417 -11.03 20.21 -24.07
C ASP A 417 -12.26 21.10 -23.84
N VAL A 418 -13.06 20.86 -22.78
CA VAL A 418 -14.15 21.78 -22.40
C VAL A 418 -13.62 23.12 -21.90
N TYR A 419 -12.43 23.13 -21.27
CA TYR A 419 -11.91 24.30 -20.54
C TYR A 419 -10.71 24.95 -21.22
N TYR A 420 -9.90 24.20 -21.97
CA TYR A 420 -8.68 24.70 -22.59
C TYR A 420 -8.70 24.48 -24.10
N ALA A 421 -8.65 25.54 -24.89
CA ALA A 421 -8.64 25.44 -26.36
C ALA A 421 -7.25 25.07 -26.93
N SER A 422 -6.16 25.49 -26.27
CA SER A 422 -4.79 25.41 -26.80
C SER A 422 -3.74 25.26 -25.69
N ASP A 423 -2.49 25.03 -26.08
CA ASP A 423 -1.34 25.02 -25.15
C ASP A 423 -1.14 26.39 -24.47
N ALA A 424 -1.39 27.49 -25.17
CA ALA A 424 -1.33 28.83 -24.61
C ALA A 424 -2.36 29.04 -23.48
N ALA A 425 -3.56 28.46 -23.61
CA ALA A 425 -4.58 28.52 -22.56
C ALA A 425 -4.14 27.74 -21.31
N VAL A 426 -3.45 26.61 -21.47
CA VAL A 426 -2.93 25.80 -20.35
C VAL A 426 -1.74 26.49 -19.67
N THR A 427 -0.79 26.99 -20.46
CA THR A 427 0.43 27.63 -19.94
C THR A 427 0.19 29.04 -19.41
N GLY A 428 -0.90 29.68 -19.81
CA GLY A 428 -1.36 30.96 -19.26
C GLY A 428 -2.19 30.85 -17.97
N ASP A 429 -2.56 29.63 -17.54
CA ASP A 429 -3.34 29.38 -16.33
C ASP A 429 -2.41 29.21 -15.13
N ALA A 430 -2.32 30.25 -14.29
CA ALA A 430 -1.37 30.30 -13.17
C ALA A 430 -1.55 29.15 -12.15
N PRO A 431 -2.77 28.80 -11.70
CA PRO A 431 -3.02 27.58 -10.92
C PRO A 431 -2.48 26.30 -11.58
N VAL A 432 -2.68 26.11 -12.88
CA VAL A 432 -2.19 24.92 -13.61
C VAL A 432 -0.66 24.90 -13.66
N VAL A 433 -0.02 26.05 -13.91
CA VAL A 433 1.44 26.17 -13.92
C VAL A 433 2.02 25.85 -12.53
N ALA A 434 1.39 26.34 -11.46
CA ALA A 434 1.81 26.04 -10.08
C ALA A 434 1.64 24.55 -9.73
N PHE A 435 0.51 23.96 -10.10
CA PHE A 435 0.25 22.52 -9.96
C PHE A 435 1.29 21.67 -10.72
N TRP A 436 1.59 22.05 -11.95
CA TRP A 436 2.58 21.35 -12.76
C TRP A 436 3.98 21.45 -12.18
N ALA A 437 4.40 22.65 -11.76
CA ALA A 437 5.69 22.87 -11.13
C ALA A 437 5.84 22.05 -9.84
N TYR A 438 4.79 22.01 -9.01
CA TYR A 438 4.74 21.17 -7.82
C TYR A 438 4.94 19.69 -8.19
N LEU A 439 4.12 19.14 -9.09
CA LEU A 439 4.23 17.72 -9.46
C LEU A 439 5.58 17.40 -10.07
N ASN A 440 6.10 18.24 -10.98
CA ASN A 440 7.37 18.00 -11.62
C ASN A 440 8.51 17.95 -10.59
N SER A 441 8.49 18.86 -9.60
CA SER A 441 9.48 18.85 -8.52
C SER A 441 9.43 17.56 -7.68
N LYS A 442 8.22 17.03 -7.42
CA LYS A 442 8.03 15.81 -6.62
C LYS A 442 8.30 14.52 -7.39
N LEU A 443 8.16 14.56 -8.71
CA LEU A 443 8.46 13.45 -9.62
C LEU A 443 9.86 13.59 -10.23
N HIS A 444 10.80 14.16 -9.48
CA HIS A 444 12.23 14.30 -9.83
C HIS A 444 12.48 14.91 -11.23
N ASN A 445 11.67 15.89 -11.61
CA ASN A 445 11.72 16.58 -12.90
C ASN A 445 11.54 15.66 -14.13
N GLN A 446 10.83 14.54 -13.96
CA GLN A 446 10.60 13.56 -15.03
C GLN A 446 9.38 13.89 -15.91
N LEU A 447 8.59 14.93 -15.60
CA LEU A 447 7.46 15.31 -16.45
C LEU A 447 7.97 16.03 -17.71
N GLN A 448 7.23 15.83 -18.80
CA GLN A 448 7.42 16.63 -20.02
C GLN A 448 7.14 18.12 -19.76
N PRO A 449 7.64 19.04 -20.60
CA PRO A 449 7.23 20.44 -20.53
C PRO A 449 5.71 20.59 -20.55
N LEU A 450 5.18 21.53 -19.74
CA LEU A 450 3.74 21.76 -19.66
C LEU A 450 3.20 22.11 -21.04
N SER A 451 2.31 21.26 -21.52
CA SER A 451 1.49 21.42 -22.71
C SER A 451 0.13 20.81 -22.43
N LYS A 452 -0.86 21.09 -23.27
CA LYS A 452 -2.18 20.48 -23.16
C LYS A 452 -2.10 18.96 -23.33
N ALA A 453 -1.21 18.46 -24.20
CA ALA A 453 -0.98 17.03 -24.36
C ALA A 453 -0.36 16.40 -23.11
N ALA A 454 0.73 16.97 -22.60
CA ALA A 454 1.41 16.48 -21.40
C ALA A 454 0.48 16.51 -20.17
N LEU A 455 -0.33 17.55 -20.02
CA LEU A 455 -1.32 17.66 -18.95
C LEU A 455 -2.34 16.50 -19.00
N LYS A 456 -2.89 16.25 -20.19
CA LYS A 456 -3.87 15.17 -20.38
C LYS A 456 -3.25 13.79 -20.15
N ASP A 457 -2.03 13.55 -20.65
CA ASP A 457 -1.30 12.29 -20.43
C ASP A 457 -1.02 12.06 -18.93
N THR A 458 -0.60 13.12 -18.24
CA THR A 458 -0.25 13.05 -16.80
C THR A 458 -1.46 12.79 -15.93
N ILE A 459 -2.59 13.47 -16.19
CA ILE A 459 -3.83 13.21 -15.45
C ILE A 459 -4.37 11.81 -15.77
N ALA A 460 -4.32 11.36 -17.03
CA ALA A 460 -4.75 10.02 -17.38
C ALA A 460 -3.88 8.94 -16.69
N GLN A 461 -2.56 9.17 -16.62
CA GLN A 461 -1.66 8.28 -15.89
C GLN A 461 -1.95 8.26 -14.40
N ALA A 462 -2.23 9.42 -13.80
CA ALA A 462 -2.62 9.50 -12.39
C ALA A 462 -3.88 8.67 -12.11
N ILE A 463 -4.93 8.85 -12.91
CA ILE A 463 -6.18 8.10 -12.79
C ILE A 463 -5.91 6.61 -12.94
N LEU A 464 -5.15 6.19 -13.96
CA LEU A 464 -4.80 4.78 -14.14
C LEU A 464 -4.02 4.21 -12.95
N SER A 465 -3.09 4.98 -12.38
CA SER A 465 -2.29 4.57 -11.23
C SER A 465 -3.13 4.40 -9.96
N VAL A 466 -4.01 5.34 -9.65
CA VAL A 466 -4.81 5.33 -8.40
C VAL A 466 -6.07 4.48 -8.49
N THR A 467 -6.35 3.87 -9.64
CA THR A 467 -7.50 2.98 -9.85
C THR A 467 -7.01 1.61 -10.30
N ALA A 468 -6.63 1.44 -11.56
CA ALA A 468 -6.30 0.14 -12.13
C ALA A 468 -5.01 -0.47 -11.57
N MET A 469 -3.95 0.32 -11.38
CA MET A 469 -2.70 -0.21 -10.79
C MET A 469 -2.84 -0.45 -9.30
N HIS A 470 -3.61 0.38 -8.58
CA HIS A 470 -3.94 0.12 -7.17
C HIS A 470 -4.72 -1.19 -7.03
N ASN A 471 -5.68 -1.46 -7.92
CA ASN A 471 -6.34 -2.77 -7.98
C ASN A 471 -5.36 -3.90 -8.35
N HIS A 472 -4.47 -3.72 -9.34
CA HIS A 472 -3.48 -4.74 -9.73
C HIS A 472 -2.58 -5.18 -8.58
N MET A 473 -2.16 -4.24 -7.73
CA MET A 473 -1.13 -4.45 -6.72
C MET A 473 -1.70 -4.57 -5.30
N GLY A 474 -2.92 -4.09 -5.06
CA GLY A 474 -3.61 -4.08 -3.77
C GLY A 474 -4.64 -5.18 -3.61
N SER A 475 -5.30 -5.62 -4.70
CA SER A 475 -6.28 -6.72 -4.66
C SER A 475 -5.57 -8.08 -4.79
N VAL A 476 -4.74 -8.42 -3.81
CA VAL A 476 -3.83 -9.59 -3.85
C VAL A 476 -4.25 -10.74 -2.94
N ALA A 477 -5.52 -10.76 -2.53
CA ALA A 477 -6.02 -11.70 -1.53
C ALA A 477 -5.89 -13.18 -1.97
N GLU A 478 -6.01 -13.47 -3.26
CA GLU A 478 -5.83 -14.82 -3.81
C GLU A 478 -4.40 -15.36 -3.70
N TYR A 479 -3.42 -14.46 -3.53
CA TYR A 479 -2.00 -14.81 -3.48
C TYR A 479 -1.48 -15.08 -2.06
N VAL A 480 -2.16 -14.52 -1.06
CA VAL A 480 -1.65 -14.43 0.32
C VAL A 480 -2.49 -15.20 1.35
N SER A 481 -3.56 -15.88 0.93
CA SER A 481 -4.32 -16.79 1.80
C SER A 481 -3.52 -18.04 2.16
N ASP A 482 -2.66 -18.48 1.25
CA ASP A 482 -1.82 -19.66 1.37
C ASP A 482 -0.37 -19.29 1.74
N PRO A 483 0.10 -19.67 2.94
CA PRO A 483 1.45 -19.39 3.41
C PRO A 483 2.58 -19.98 2.55
N SER A 484 2.28 -20.91 1.64
CA SER A 484 3.26 -21.56 0.76
C SER A 484 3.25 -20.97 -0.66
N PHE A 485 2.27 -20.12 -0.98
CA PHE A 485 2.15 -19.54 -2.31
C PHE A 485 3.04 -18.31 -2.46
N MET A 486 2.73 -17.22 -1.74
CA MET A 486 3.51 -15.98 -1.77
C MET A 486 3.78 -15.43 -0.36
N PRO A 487 4.59 -16.12 0.46
CA PRO A 487 4.87 -15.70 1.84
C PRO A 487 5.68 -14.40 1.91
N GLY A 488 5.30 -13.51 2.82
CA GLY A 488 6.04 -12.29 3.12
C GLY A 488 7.30 -12.52 3.98
N ALA A 489 7.42 -13.65 4.66
CA ALA A 489 8.57 -14.04 5.47
C ALA A 489 8.66 -15.56 5.59
N TRP A 490 9.87 -16.12 5.56
CA TRP A 490 10.09 -17.56 5.71
C TRP A 490 11.50 -17.84 6.25
N VAL A 491 11.74 -19.06 6.72
CA VAL A 491 13.08 -19.52 7.14
C VAL A 491 13.76 -20.22 5.97
N GLU A 492 15.08 -20.08 5.86
CA GLU A 492 15.85 -20.65 4.74
C GLU A 492 15.61 -22.16 4.63
N GLY A 493 15.25 -22.63 3.44
CA GLY A 493 14.90 -24.02 3.15
C GLY A 493 13.46 -24.45 3.43
N GLU A 494 12.67 -23.68 4.21
CA GLU A 494 11.24 -23.99 4.44
C GLU A 494 10.39 -23.61 3.22
N LEU A 495 9.34 -24.37 2.92
CA LEU A 495 8.46 -24.15 1.76
C LEU A 495 7.26 -23.23 2.05
N ALA A 496 7.17 -22.67 3.26
CA ALA A 496 6.06 -21.83 3.69
C ALA A 496 6.51 -20.81 4.74
N SER A 497 5.75 -19.72 4.86
CA SER A 497 5.82 -18.87 6.06
C SER A 497 5.41 -19.66 7.29
N ARG A 498 5.99 -19.34 8.45
CA ARG A 498 5.53 -19.85 9.74
C ARG A 498 4.16 -19.28 10.13
N PRO A 499 3.43 -19.92 11.05
CA PRO A 499 2.07 -19.53 11.41
C PRO A 499 1.91 -18.05 11.79
N GLY A 500 2.78 -17.53 12.67
CA GLY A 500 2.72 -16.13 13.13
C GLY A 500 2.86 -15.09 12.01
N PRO A 501 3.98 -15.06 11.25
CA PRO A 501 4.12 -14.16 10.10
C PRO A 501 3.01 -14.35 9.04
N ALA A 502 2.56 -15.58 8.80
CA ALA A 502 1.50 -15.86 7.83
C ALA A 502 0.17 -15.21 8.24
N VAL A 503 -0.23 -15.36 9.50
CA VAL A 503 -1.45 -14.71 10.02
C VAL A 503 -1.29 -13.18 10.02
N ARG A 504 -0.10 -12.65 10.32
CA ARG A 504 0.14 -11.19 10.27
C ARG A 504 0.02 -10.62 8.85
N GLN A 505 0.55 -11.31 7.84
CA GLN A 505 0.35 -10.96 6.43
C GLN A 505 -1.14 -11.02 6.05
N ALA A 506 -1.85 -12.04 6.51
CA ALA A 506 -3.29 -12.18 6.29
C ALA A 506 -4.11 -11.05 6.97
N VAL A 507 -3.72 -10.64 8.18
CA VAL A 507 -4.37 -9.50 8.86
C VAL A 507 -4.17 -8.20 8.08
N ILE A 508 -2.99 -7.97 7.47
CA ILE A 508 -2.78 -6.82 6.58
C ILE A 508 -3.75 -6.88 5.40
N MET A 509 -3.88 -8.04 4.76
CA MET A 509 -4.80 -8.19 3.62
C MET A 509 -6.26 -7.93 4.03
N ALA A 510 -6.70 -8.46 5.16
CA ALA A 510 -8.04 -8.20 5.70
C ALA A 510 -8.27 -6.71 6.01
N MET A 511 -7.26 -6.03 6.57
CA MET A 511 -7.32 -4.61 6.92
C MET A 511 -7.41 -3.70 5.70
N THR A 512 -6.76 -4.10 4.61
CA THR A 512 -6.61 -3.29 3.38
C THR A 512 -7.58 -3.72 2.27
N GLY A 513 -8.49 -4.66 2.54
CA GLY A 513 -9.47 -5.17 1.60
C GLY A 513 -10.90 -4.63 1.80
N LEU A 514 -11.04 -3.48 2.47
CA LEU A 514 -12.35 -2.84 2.65
C LEU A 514 -12.84 -2.24 1.34
N THR A 515 -14.13 -2.35 1.06
CA THR A 515 -14.71 -1.84 -0.19
C THR A 515 -14.82 -0.32 -0.16
N GLU A 516 -14.38 0.32 -1.25
CA GLU A 516 -14.45 1.77 -1.48
C GLU A 516 -15.49 2.11 -2.57
N PRO A 517 -15.71 3.39 -2.92
CA PRO A 517 -16.61 3.74 -4.01
C PRO A 517 -16.05 3.24 -5.34
N SER A 518 -16.88 2.59 -6.15
CA SER A 518 -16.44 2.06 -7.43
C SER A 518 -16.19 3.17 -8.45
N ILE A 519 -15.22 2.96 -9.36
CA ILE A 519 -15.01 3.82 -10.54
C ILE A 519 -16.26 3.90 -11.45
N LEU A 520 -17.20 2.96 -11.32
CA LEU A 520 -18.47 2.94 -12.05
C LEU A 520 -19.58 3.78 -11.42
N GLU A 521 -19.37 4.38 -10.25
CA GLU A 521 -20.36 5.24 -9.61
C GLU A 521 -20.48 6.60 -10.31
N ASP A 522 -21.65 7.25 -10.19
CA ASP A 522 -21.83 8.60 -10.74
C ASP A 522 -21.27 9.65 -9.77
N PHE A 523 -20.12 10.22 -10.14
CA PHE A 523 -19.47 11.32 -9.43
C PHE A 523 -19.70 12.69 -10.11
N SER A 524 -20.60 12.79 -11.10
CA SER A 524 -20.77 14.01 -11.89
C SER A 524 -21.29 15.22 -11.08
N HIS A 525 -21.83 15.01 -9.87
CA HIS A 525 -22.31 16.09 -9.00
C HIS A 525 -21.21 17.07 -8.60
N VAL A 526 -19.94 16.65 -8.57
CA VAL A 526 -18.81 17.55 -8.24
C VAL A 526 -18.32 18.40 -9.43
N MET A 527 -18.84 18.18 -10.63
CA MET A 527 -18.42 18.91 -11.84
C MET A 527 -19.12 20.26 -11.99
N LEU A 528 -18.41 21.26 -12.51
CA LEU A 528 -18.85 22.66 -12.56
C LEU A 528 -20.07 22.90 -13.46
N HIS A 529 -20.11 22.28 -14.65
CA HIS A 529 -21.09 22.61 -15.70
C HIS A 529 -21.64 21.38 -16.41
N GLY A 530 -22.76 21.54 -17.11
CA GLY A 530 -23.46 20.45 -17.80
C GLY A 530 -22.60 19.64 -18.76
N LYS A 531 -21.74 20.30 -19.57
CA LYS A 531 -20.83 19.61 -20.49
C LYS A 531 -19.86 18.66 -19.76
N ALA A 532 -19.25 19.14 -18.67
CA ALA A 532 -18.34 18.34 -17.85
C ALA A 532 -19.06 17.14 -17.19
N LYS A 533 -20.32 17.35 -16.74
CA LYS A 533 -21.17 16.26 -16.22
C LYS A 533 -21.45 15.20 -17.28
N THR A 534 -21.77 15.62 -18.50
CA THR A 534 -21.99 14.71 -19.64
C THR A 534 -20.74 13.88 -19.94
N VAL A 535 -19.54 14.50 -19.93
CA VAL A 535 -18.28 13.78 -20.14
C VAL A 535 -18.05 12.70 -19.07
N CYS A 536 -18.33 12.99 -17.79
CA CYS A 536 -18.17 12.01 -16.70
C CYS A 536 -19.14 10.82 -16.85
N ARG A 537 -20.39 11.08 -17.24
CA ARG A 537 -21.37 10.01 -17.51
C ARG A 537 -20.97 9.16 -18.71
N ALA A 538 -20.44 9.79 -19.77
CA ALA A 538 -19.93 9.08 -20.93
C ALA A 538 -18.72 8.19 -20.57
N PHE A 539 -17.85 8.64 -19.66
CA PHE A 539 -16.76 7.82 -19.14
C PHE A 539 -17.26 6.56 -18.43
N LYS A 540 -18.26 6.68 -17.54
CA LYS A 540 -18.92 5.53 -16.93
C LYS A 540 -19.45 4.55 -17.99
N THR A 541 -20.16 5.04 -19.01
CA THR A 541 -20.65 4.19 -20.11
C THR A 541 -19.50 3.46 -20.82
N ALA A 542 -18.41 4.17 -21.12
CA ALA A 542 -17.24 3.59 -21.77
C ALA A 542 -16.55 2.52 -20.91
N LEU A 543 -16.47 2.71 -19.58
CA LEU A 543 -15.96 1.71 -18.65
C LEU A 543 -16.85 0.46 -18.59
N VAL A 544 -18.18 0.61 -18.63
CA VAL A 544 -19.10 -0.54 -18.71
C VAL A 544 -18.87 -1.34 -19.99
N THR A 545 -18.73 -0.67 -21.13
CA THR A 545 -18.39 -1.34 -22.41
C THR A 545 -17.01 -2.01 -22.38
N LEU A 546 -16.03 -1.37 -21.74
CA LEU A 546 -14.72 -2.00 -21.52
C LEU A 546 -14.87 -3.27 -20.68
N GLY A 547 -15.62 -3.24 -19.58
CA GLY A 547 -15.91 -4.41 -18.75
C GLY A 547 -16.47 -5.58 -19.56
N GLN A 548 -17.44 -5.33 -20.43
CA GLN A 548 -18.01 -6.36 -21.33
C GLN A 548 -16.95 -6.96 -22.26
N THR A 549 -16.04 -6.13 -22.78
CA THR A 549 -14.91 -6.59 -23.62
C THR A 549 -13.96 -7.49 -22.82
N LEU A 550 -13.69 -7.11 -21.56
CA LEU A 550 -12.81 -7.86 -20.68
C LEU A 550 -13.43 -9.16 -20.17
N ASP A 551 -14.75 -9.20 -19.94
CA ASP A 551 -15.51 -10.43 -19.65
C ASP A 551 -15.29 -11.46 -20.77
N VAL A 552 -15.37 -11.05 -22.06
CA VAL A 552 -15.10 -11.93 -23.21
C VAL A 552 -13.65 -12.41 -23.22
N ARG A 553 -12.67 -11.50 -23.08
CA ARG A 553 -11.24 -11.88 -23.07
C ARG A 553 -10.92 -12.85 -21.94
N ASN A 554 -11.47 -12.64 -20.74
CA ASN A 554 -11.23 -13.52 -19.60
C ASN A 554 -11.91 -14.89 -19.74
N SER A 555 -12.98 -15.01 -20.54
CA SER A 555 -13.57 -16.32 -20.85
C SER A 555 -12.69 -17.21 -21.73
N GLU A 556 -11.72 -16.61 -22.44
CA GLU A 556 -10.80 -17.30 -23.35
C GLU A 556 -9.40 -17.52 -22.74
N ARG A 557 -9.11 -16.91 -21.59
CA ARG A 557 -7.81 -16.99 -20.91
C ARG A 557 -7.75 -18.21 -20.00
N GLU A 558 -6.60 -18.88 -20.01
CA GLU A 558 -6.26 -19.93 -19.05
C GLU A 558 -6.32 -19.40 -17.60
N GLN A 559 -5.66 -18.28 -17.35
CA GLN A 559 -5.74 -17.55 -16.09
C GLN A 559 -6.35 -16.15 -16.34
N PRO A 560 -7.55 -15.86 -15.81
CA PRO A 560 -8.15 -14.54 -15.90
C PRO A 560 -7.29 -13.46 -15.23
N LEU A 561 -7.26 -12.27 -15.83
CA LEU A 561 -6.68 -11.07 -15.21
C LEU A 561 -7.79 -10.03 -15.02
N LEU A 562 -8.03 -9.64 -13.77
CA LEU A 562 -9.09 -8.69 -13.41
C LEU A 562 -8.58 -7.29 -13.06
N SER A 563 -7.28 -7.05 -13.13
CA SER A 563 -6.63 -5.82 -12.69
C SER A 563 -7.19 -4.54 -13.34
N PHE A 564 -7.58 -4.62 -14.63
CA PHE A 564 -8.13 -3.50 -15.39
C PHE A 564 -9.65 -3.57 -15.56
N HIS A 565 -10.32 -4.52 -14.91
CA HIS A 565 -11.75 -4.74 -15.08
C HIS A 565 -12.56 -3.79 -14.17
N PRO A 566 -13.32 -2.81 -14.72
CA PRO A 566 -13.89 -1.72 -13.91
C PRO A 566 -14.87 -2.13 -12.81
N ARG A 567 -15.48 -3.33 -12.90
CA ARG A 567 -16.35 -3.89 -11.84
C ARG A 567 -15.63 -4.11 -10.51
N TYR A 568 -14.31 -4.32 -10.54
CA TYR A 568 -13.51 -4.67 -9.37
C TYR A 568 -12.58 -3.54 -8.93
N MET A 569 -12.84 -2.32 -9.41
CA MET A 569 -11.91 -1.20 -9.27
C MET A 569 -12.56 -0.07 -8.49
N ASP A 570 -11.84 0.37 -7.47
CA ASP A 570 -12.17 1.56 -6.70
C ASP A 570 -11.82 2.83 -7.48
N ILE A 571 -12.49 3.93 -7.15
CA ILE A 571 -12.32 5.21 -7.83
C ILE A 571 -11.04 5.95 -7.40
N SER A 572 -10.42 5.57 -6.29
CA SER A 572 -9.20 6.17 -5.75
C SER A 572 -8.44 5.18 -4.87
N ILE A 573 -7.24 5.58 -4.45
CA ILE A 573 -6.53 4.95 -3.34
C ILE A 573 -7.21 5.40 -2.05
N GLY A 574 -8.26 4.69 -1.64
CA GLY A 574 -9.04 4.96 -0.42
C GLY A 574 -8.76 4.00 0.73
N ILE A 575 -8.07 2.89 0.46
CA ILE A 575 -7.78 1.80 1.41
C ILE A 575 -6.38 1.23 1.24
#